data_AF-A0A2G6B507-F1
#
_entry.id   AF-A0A2G6B507-F1
#
_cell.length_a   1.000
_cell.length_b   1.000
_cell.length_c   1.000
_cell.angle_alpha   90.00
_cell.angle_beta   90.00
_cell.angle_gamma   90.00
#
_symmetry.space_group_name_H-M   'P 1'
#
loop_
_entity.id
_entity.type
_entity.pdbx_description
1 polymer ?
#
loop_
_entity_poly.entity_id
_entity_poly.type
_entity_poly.pdbx_seq_one_letter_code
_entity_poly.pdbx_strand_id
1 'polypeptide(L)' 'MPAYMVNEYYIFTSYEEMSSLIHDIIHYSLLPTQQDRHSFSILTGNLDTTTLKFQSDNGLSIAVRYESDDDIYYSV' A
#
# COMPACT_ATOMS: atom_id res chain seq x y z
N MET A 1 7.26 -8.05 10.38
CA MET A 1 5.80 -8.32 10.41
C MET A 1 5.30 -8.58 9.00
N PRO A 2 4.29 -9.44 8.76
CA PRO A 2 3.73 -9.62 7.43
C PRO A 2 3.22 -8.28 6.87
N ALA A 3 3.49 -8.02 5.60
CA ALA A 3 3.10 -6.80 4.94
C ALA A 3 2.86 -7.02 3.44
N TYR A 4 2.08 -6.11 2.86
CA TYR A 4 1.67 -6.12 1.46
C TYR A 4 2.03 -4.77 0.85
N MET A 5 2.92 -4.76 -0.13
CA MET A 5 3.27 -3.56 -0.88
C MET A 5 2.45 -3.50 -2.18
N VAL A 6 1.63 -2.46 -2.33
CA VAL A 6 0.78 -2.22 -3.49
C VAL A 6 1.39 -1.13 -4.36
N ASN A 7 1.50 -1.40 -5.67
CA ASN A 7 2.05 -0.52 -6.69
C ASN A 7 3.43 0.05 -6.33
N GLU A 8 4.25 -0.76 -5.64
CA GLU A 8 5.61 -0.41 -5.19
C GLU A 8 5.70 0.83 -4.28
N TYR A 9 4.57 1.27 -3.72
CA TYR A 9 4.50 2.53 -2.97
C TYR A 9 3.77 2.38 -1.63
N TYR A 10 2.56 1.84 -1.64
CA TYR A 10 1.74 1.73 -0.43
C TYR A 10 2.02 0.44 0.31
N ILE A 11 2.22 0.49 1.62
CA ILE A 11 2.45 -0.71 2.45
C ILE A 11 1.30 -0.87 3.42
N PHE A 12 0.72 -2.07 3.44
CA PHE A 12 -0.30 -2.48 4.38
C PHE A 12 0.26 -3.57 5.29
N THR A 13 -0.02 -3.46 6.59
CA THR A 13 0.32 -4.50 7.57
C THR A 13 -0.87 -5.43 7.86
N SER A 14 -2.04 -5.10 7.34
CA SER A 14 -3.26 -5.91 7.40
C SER A 14 -3.73 -6.28 5.99
N TYR A 15 -4.03 -7.56 5.79
CA TYR A 15 -4.65 -8.03 4.54
C TYR A 15 -6.05 -7.44 4.37
N GLU A 16 -6.82 -7.35 5.45
CA GLU A 16 -8.19 -6.84 5.44
C GLU A 16 -8.25 -5.40 4.96
N GLU A 17 -7.38 -4.53 5.49
CA GLU A 17 -7.29 -3.12 5.09
C GLU A 17 -6.90 -2.98 3.62
N MET A 18 -5.86 -3.69 3.18
CA MET A 18 -5.44 -3.71 1.78
C MET A 18 -6.58 -4.16 0.86
N SER A 19 -7.24 -5.28 1.21
CA SER A 19 -8.30 -5.87 0.40
C SER A 19 -9.53 -4.98 0.31
N SER A 20 -9.89 -4.31 1.41
CA SER A 20 -11.01 -3.37 1.46
C SER A 20 -10.74 -2.13 0.63
N LEU A 21 -9.53 -1.57 0.71
CA LEU A 21 -9.15 -0.43 -0.13
C LEU A 21 -9.17 -0.77 -1.62
N ILE A 22 -8.59 -1.91 -2.02
CA ILE A 22 -8.60 -2.35 -3.42
C ILE A 22 -10.04 -2.57 -3.90
N HIS A 23 -10.87 -3.19 -3.07
CA HIS A 23 -12.29 -3.38 -3.36
C HIS A 23 -12.98 -2.03 -3.61
N ASP A 24 -12.75 -1.03 -2.77
CA ASP A 24 -13.38 0.28 -2.90
C ASP A 24 -12.89 1.03 -4.13
N ILE A 25 -11.60 0.91 -4.49
CA ILE A 25 -11.09 1.49 -5.73
C ILE A 25 -11.80 0.87 -6.94
N ILE A 26 -11.93 -0.46 -6.98
CA ILE A 26 -12.58 -1.16 -8.10
C ILE A 26 -14.05 -0.77 -8.26
N HIS A 27 -14.77 -0.56 -7.16
CA HIS A 27 -16.22 -0.31 -7.21
C HIS A 27 -16.61 1.16 -7.29
N TYR A 28 -15.78 2.05 -6.74
CA TYR A 28 -16.16 3.45 -6.57
C TYR A 28 -15.21 4.44 -7.27
N SER A 29 -14.03 4.03 -7.73
CA SER A 29 -13.15 4.94 -8.48
C SER A 29 -13.48 4.94 -9.96
N LEU A 30 -13.63 6.14 -10.52
CA LEU A 30 -13.76 6.32 -11.96
C LEU A 30 -12.39 6.14 -12.62
N LEU A 31 -12.31 5.21 -13.57
CA LEU A 31 -11.15 5.13 -14.44
C LEU A 31 -11.11 6.33 -15.40
N PRO A 32 -9.91 6.81 -15.76
CA PRO A 32 -9.76 7.75 -16.87
C PRO A 32 -10.42 7.20 -18.12
N THR A 33 -10.92 8.07 -19.00
CA THR A 33 -11.62 7.68 -20.23
C THR A 33 -10.81 6.81 -21.19
N GLN A 34 -9.49 6.70 -20.99
CA GLN A 34 -8.57 5.88 -21.77
C GLN A 34 -8.25 4.52 -21.13
N GLN A 35 -8.78 4.22 -19.95
CA GLN A 35 -8.60 2.95 -19.24
C GLN A 35 -9.94 2.24 -19.05
N ASP A 36 -9.96 0.95 -19.39
CA ASP A 36 -11.11 0.06 -19.25
C ASP A 36 -10.96 -0.93 -18.08
N ARG A 37 -9.78 -0.96 -17.43
CA ARG A 37 -9.45 -1.91 -16.36
C ARG A 37 -8.60 -1.27 -15.27
N HIS A 38 -8.84 -1.67 -14.03
CA HIS A 38 -7.93 -1.42 -12.90
C HIS A 38 -6.77 -2.44 -12.93
N SER A 39 -5.56 -1.98 -12.62
CA SER A 39 -4.38 -2.84 -12.48
C SER A 39 -3.68 -2.52 -11.16
N PHE A 40 -3.38 -3.56 -10.39
CA PHE A 40 -2.67 -3.46 -9.12
C PHE A 40 -1.51 -4.46 -9.13
N SER A 41 -0.34 -4.02 -8.73
CA SER A 41 0.81 -4.89 -8.42
C SER A 41 0.88 -5.07 -6.91
N ILE A 42 0.93 -6.31 -6.43
CA ILE A 42 0.99 -6.61 -5.00
C ILE A 42 2.20 -7.50 -4.73
N LEU A 43 3.09 -7.03 -3.86
CA LEU A 43 4.22 -7.80 -3.34
C LEU A 43 3.94 -8.18 -1.89
N THR A 44 4.01 -9.46 -1.58
CA THR A 44 3.95 -9.96 -0.21
C THR A 44 5.35 -10.01 0.39
N GLY A 45 5.45 -9.83 1.70
CA GLY A 45 6.72 -9.86 2.39
C GLY A 45 6.63 -9.55 3.86
N ASN A 46 7.77 -9.19 4.42
CA ASN A 46 7.92 -8.74 5.78
C ASN A 46 8.40 -7.30 5.86
N LEU A 47 7.72 -6.49 6.65
CA LEU A 47 8.14 -5.15 7.04
C LEU A 47 8.95 -5.21 8.33
N ASP A 48 10.15 -4.63 8.29
CA ASP A 48 11.00 -4.34 9.44
C ASP A 48 10.95 -2.83 9.71
N THR A 49 10.23 -2.45 10.77
CA THR A 49 10.08 -1.06 11.20
C THR A 49 11.30 -0.52 11.93
N THR A 50 12.16 -1.39 12.44
CA THR A 50 13.42 -1.01 13.09
C THR A 50 14.45 -0.55 12.06
N THR A 51 14.57 -1.29 10.95
CA THR A 51 15.50 -0.94 9.86
C THR A 51 14.86 -0.14 8.73
N LEU A 52 13.55 0.11 8.82
CA LEU A 52 12.75 0.77 7.80
C LEU A 52 12.93 0.10 6.43
N LYS A 53 12.74 -1.22 6.39
CA LYS A 53 12.85 -2.02 5.17
C LYS A 53 11.68 -2.95 5.00
N PHE A 54 11.17 -3.00 3.78
CA PHE A 54 10.31 -4.06 3.31
C PHE A 54 11.17 -5.13 2.64
N GLN A 55 10.96 -6.38 3.01
CA GLN A 55 11.65 -7.53 2.46
C GLN A 55 10.60 -8.45 1.86
N SER A 56 10.49 -8.43 0.54
CA SER A 56 9.52 -9.24 -0.18
C SER A 56 9.89 -10.74 -0.14
N ASP A 57 8.88 -11.58 -0.33
CA ASP A 57 9.07 -13.04 -0.35
C ASP A 57 9.94 -13.51 -1.53
N ASN A 58 10.07 -12.68 -2.57
CA ASN A 58 10.93 -12.95 -3.72
C ASN A 58 12.41 -12.52 -3.50
N GLY A 59 12.74 -12.00 -2.32
CA GLY A 59 14.11 -11.63 -1.93
C GLY A 59 14.48 -10.16 -2.22
N LEU A 60 13.60 -9.36 -2.83
CA LEU A 60 13.82 -7.93 -2.97
C LEU A 60 13.73 -7.23 -1.61
N SER A 61 14.70 -6.36 -1.32
CA SER A 61 14.70 -5.49 -0.15
C SER A 61 14.56 -4.04 -0.57
N ILE A 62 13.50 -3.38 -0.10
CA ILE A 62 13.11 -2.02 -0.46
C ILE A 62 13.17 -1.17 0.81
N ALA A 63 13.92 -0.07 0.76
CA ALA A 63 13.93 0.89 1.85
C ALA A 63 12.60 1.63 1.88
N VAL A 64 11.99 1.74 3.06
CA VAL A 64 10.70 2.40 3.24
C VAL A 64 10.88 3.64 4.11
N ARG A 65 10.00 4.61 3.93
CA ARG A 65 9.90 5.75 4.84
C ARG A 65 8.54 5.71 5.49
N TYR A 66 8.53 5.86 6.81
CA TYR A 66 7.31 6.10 7.54
C TYR A 66 7.15 7.61 7.63
N GLU A 67 6.25 8.17 6.84
CA GLU A 67 5.71 9.48 7.16
C GLU A 67 4.56 9.21 8.14
N SER A 68 4.77 9.59 9.40
CA SER A 68 3.63 9.72 10.31
C SER A 68 2.73 10.78 9.69
N ASP A 69 1.49 10.42 9.38
CA ASP A 69 0.46 11.42 9.13
C ASP A 69 0.41 12.31 10.38
N ASP A 70 1.05 13.46 10.31
CA ASP A 70 0.69 14.58 11.17
C ASP A 70 -0.74 14.88 10.76
N ASP A 71 -1.70 14.48 11.60
CA ASP A 71 -3.10 14.78 11.39
C ASP A 71 -3.24 16.29 11.15
N ILE A 72 -3.43 16.69 9.88
CA ILE A 72 -3.66 18.08 9.52
C ILE A 72 -5.12 18.39 9.89
N TYR A 73 -5.36 18.64 11.17
CA TYR A 73 -6.65 19.16 11.63
C TYR A 73 -6.78 20.62 11.18
N TYR A 74 -7.82 20.94 10.42
CA TYR A 74 -8.30 22.31 10.33
C TYR A 74 -8.83 22.70 11.70
N SER A 75 -8.19 23.68 12.35
CA SER A 75 -8.78 24.41 13.45
C SER A 75 -9.95 25.24 12.89
N VAL A 76 -11.17 24.83 13.25
CA VAL A 76 -12.40 25.64 13.07
C VAL A 76 -12.49 26.66 14.20
#